data_AF-A0A101D095-F1
#
_entry.id   AF-A0A101D095-F1
#
_cell.length_a   1.000
_cell.length_b   1.000
_cell.length_c   1.000
_cell.angle_alpha   90.00
_cell.angle_beta   90.00
_cell.angle_gamma   90.00
#
_symmetry.space_group_name_H-M   'P 1'
#
loop_
_entity.id
_entity.type
_entity.pdbx_description
1 polymer ?
#
loop_
_entity_poly.entity_id
_entity_poly.type
_entity_poly.pdbx_seq_one_letter_code
_entity_poly.pdbx_strand_id
1 'polypeptide(L)'
;MFVRTYRRAWIRGFIDGERGHPHKTQKGIPGFRYTNGWIEGHAKRHGFAYGLSDVNEDELEQMRQDTPPPESHPWDNVSWLR
;
A
#
# COMPACT_ATOMS: atom_id res chain seq x y z
N MET A 1 -9.19 -18.48 -3.81
CA MET A 1 -8.44 -17.63 -4.77
C MET A 1 -8.97 -16.19 -4.80
N PHE A 2 -10.29 -15.98 -4.92
CA PHE A 2 -10.94 -14.66 -4.99
C PHE A 2 -10.69 -13.76 -3.75
N VAL A 3 -10.82 -14.30 -2.53
CA VAL A 3 -10.62 -13.55 -1.27
C VAL A 3 -9.21 -12.96 -1.16
N ARG A 4 -8.18 -13.71 -1.57
CA ARG A 4 -6.78 -13.25 -1.57
C ARG A 4 -6.54 -12.08 -2.52
N THR A 5 -7.14 -12.09 -3.71
CA THR A 5 -6.98 -11.00 -4.68
C THR A 5 -7.62 -9.71 -4.17
N TYR A 6 -8.79 -9.80 -3.56
CA TYR A 6 -9.50 -8.65 -2.97
C TYR A 6 -8.76 -8.10 -1.75
N ARG A 7 -8.20 -8.98 -0.92
CA ARG A 7 -7.36 -8.61 0.22
C ARG A 7 -6.09 -7.87 -0.22
N ARG A 8 -5.34 -8.43 -1.18
CA ARG A 8 -4.14 -7.79 -1.74
C ARG A 8 -4.45 -6.43 -2.39
N ALA A 9 -5.59 -6.32 -3.06
CA ALA A 9 -6.04 -5.05 -3.64
C ALA A 9 -6.27 -3.98 -2.57
N TRP A 10 -6.94 -4.36 -1.47
CA TRP A 10 -7.13 -3.45 -0.33
C TRP A 10 -5.81 -3.06 0.31
N ILE A 11 -4.91 -4.02 0.58
CA ILE A 11 -3.58 -3.74 1.17
C ILE A 11 -2.79 -2.76 0.32
N ARG A 12 -2.76 -2.98 -1.00
CA ARG A 12 -2.06 -2.07 -1.91
C ARG A 12 -2.66 -0.67 -1.90
N GLY A 13 -3.98 -0.56 -1.90
CA GLY A 13 -4.68 0.71 -1.72
C GLY A 13 -4.25 1.40 -0.44
N PHE A 14 -4.29 0.69 0.68
CA PHE A 14 -3.93 1.20 2.00
C PHE A 14 -2.52 1.78 2.04
N ILE A 15 -1.54 1.02 1.53
CA ILE A 15 -0.15 1.46 1.48
C ILE A 15 -0.02 2.71 0.60
N ASP A 16 -0.68 2.75 -0.56
CA ASP A 16 -0.64 3.90 -1.47
C ASP A 16 -1.24 5.16 -0.81
N GLY A 17 -2.37 5.01 -0.12
CA GLY A 17 -3.03 6.11 0.59
C GLY A 17 -2.21 6.62 1.76
N GLU A 18 -1.62 5.70 2.55
CA GLU A 18 -0.73 6.02 3.67
C GLU A 18 0.52 6.78 3.21
N ARG A 19 1.12 6.36 2.09
CA ARG A 19 2.27 7.04 1.46
C ARG A 19 1.88 8.33 0.73
N GLY A 20 0.58 8.62 0.59
CA GLY A 20 0.02 9.79 -0.09
C GLY A 20 0.23 9.79 -1.58
N HIS A 21 0.27 8.62 -2.19
CA HIS A 21 0.21 8.49 -3.64
C HIS A 21 -1.17 8.92 -4.15
N PRO A 22 -1.24 9.56 -5.32
CA PRO A 22 -2.52 9.89 -5.92
C PRO A 22 -3.32 8.62 -6.19
N HIS A 23 -4.62 8.63 -5.88
CA HIS A 23 -5.50 7.50 -6.15
C HIS A 23 -5.50 7.17 -7.65
N LYS A 24 -5.04 5.97 -8.00
CA LYS A 24 -5.01 5.49 -9.39
C LYS A 24 -5.39 4.00 -9.43
N THR A 25 -6.57 3.72 -9.96
CA THR A 25 -7.03 2.34 -10.12
C THR A 25 -6.35 1.69 -11.33
N GLN A 26 -5.59 0.61 -11.12
CA GLN A 26 -4.92 -0.11 -12.20
C GLN A 26 -5.78 -1.24 -12.77
N LYS A 27 -5.66 -1.50 -14.08
CA LYS A 27 -6.34 -2.60 -14.76
C LYS A 27 -5.86 -3.94 -14.18
N GLY A 28 -6.79 -4.83 -13.82
CA GLY A 28 -6.48 -6.13 -13.21
C GLY A 28 -6.47 -6.14 -11.67
N ILE A 29 -6.63 -4.97 -11.02
CA ILE A 29 -6.86 -4.88 -9.58
C ILE A 29 -8.36 -4.71 -9.31
N PRO A 30 -8.95 -5.43 -8.34
CA PRO A 30 -10.28 -5.14 -7.82
C PRO A 30 -10.41 -3.68 -7.33
N GLY A 31 -10.87 -2.79 -8.21
CA GLY A 31 -10.84 -1.35 -7.99
C GLY A 31 -11.60 -0.88 -6.75
N PHE A 32 -12.76 -1.47 -6.48
CA PHE A 32 -13.52 -1.18 -5.26
C PHE A 32 -12.70 -1.43 -3.98
N ARG A 33 -11.97 -2.55 -3.90
CA ARG A 33 -11.17 -2.87 -2.72
C ARG A 33 -9.94 -2.00 -2.60
N TYR A 34 -9.28 -1.72 -3.72
CA TYR A 34 -8.17 -0.77 -3.78
C TYR A 34 -8.59 0.61 -3.27
N THR A 35 -9.72 1.13 -3.74
CA THR A 35 -10.23 2.45 -3.33
C THR A 35 -10.52 2.49 -1.84
N ASN A 36 -11.16 1.47 -1.27
CA ASN A 36 -11.43 1.41 0.16
C ASN A 36 -10.13 1.44 0.97
N GLY A 37 -9.16 0.60 0.60
CA GLY A 37 -7.84 0.60 1.23
C GLY A 37 -7.20 1.98 1.15
N TRP A 38 -7.21 2.62 -0.03
CA TRP A 38 -6.61 3.94 -0.22
C TRP A 38 -7.24 5.01 0.66
N ILE A 39 -8.57 5.03 0.78
CA ILE A 39 -9.28 5.97 1.66
C ILE A 39 -8.85 5.75 3.12
N GLU A 40 -8.77 4.50 3.57
CA GLU A 40 -8.37 4.16 4.95
C GLU A 40 -6.90 4.52 5.22
N GLY A 41 -5.99 4.24 4.28
CA GLY A 41 -4.59 4.65 4.38
C GLY A 41 -4.40 6.17 4.35
N HIS A 42 -5.16 6.87 3.51
CA HIS A 42 -5.17 8.33 3.46
C HIS A 42 -5.72 8.93 4.76
N ALA A 43 -6.79 8.35 5.32
CA ALA A 43 -7.32 8.73 6.62
C ALA A 43 -6.24 8.58 7.72
N LYS A 44 -5.52 7.45 7.74
CA LYS A 44 -4.38 7.24 8.64
C LYS A 44 -3.31 8.32 8.50
N ARG A 45 -2.88 8.63 7.28
CA ARG A 45 -1.87 9.67 6.99
C ARG A 45 -2.25 11.03 7.58
N HIS A 46 -3.55 11.37 7.55
CA HIS A 46 -4.07 12.64 8.05
C HIS A 46 -4.44 12.61 9.55
N GLY A 47 -4.19 11.50 10.26
CA GLY A 47 -4.50 11.37 11.68
C GLY A 47 -5.98 11.15 11.99
N PHE A 48 -6.80 10.79 10.99
CA PHE A 48 -8.19 10.40 11.20
C PHE A 48 -8.30 8.95 11.65
N ALA A 49 -9.45 8.60 12.22
CA ALA A 49 -9.78 7.21 12.51
C ALA A 49 -9.81 6.38 11.21
N TYR A 50 -9.21 5.19 11.26
CA TYR A 50 -9.16 4.25 10.14
C TYR A 50 -9.35 2.81 10.64
N GLY A 51 -9.75 1.91 9.74
CA GLY A 51 -9.82 0.47 9.98
C GLY A 51 -8.70 -0.26 9.23
N LEU A 52 -8.47 -1.52 9.62
CA LEU A 52 -7.63 -2.45 8.84
C LEU A 52 -8.47 -3.50 8.09
N SER A 53 -9.79 -3.32 8.05
CA SER A 53 -10.76 -4.33 7.61
C SER A 53 -10.42 -5.71 8.23
N ASP A 54 -10.17 -6.72 7.39
CA ASP A 54 -9.95 -8.12 7.79
C ASP A 54 -8.45 -8.47 7.74
N VAL A 55 -7.58 -7.46 7.62
CA VAL A 55 -6.12 -7.57 7.47
C VAL A 55 -5.47 -7.34 8.82
N ASN A 56 -4.51 -8.20 9.19
CA ASN A 56 -3.71 -8.00 10.40
C ASN A 56 -2.50 -7.09 10.10
N GLU A 57 -1.93 -6.48 11.13
CA GLU A 57 -0.78 -5.57 10.98
C GLU A 57 0.44 -6.31 10.41
N ASP A 58 0.65 -7.57 10.77
CA ASP A 58 1.77 -8.38 10.27
C ASP A 58 1.72 -8.60 8.74
N GLU A 59 0.54 -8.89 8.18
CA GLU A 59 0.36 -9.06 6.72
C GLU A 59 0.54 -7.72 5.99
N LEU A 60 0.09 -6.63 6.60
CA LEU A 60 0.29 -5.28 6.06
C LEU A 60 1.79 -4.94 6.01
N GLU A 61 2.54 -5.24 7.06
CA GLU A 61 3.97 -4.95 7.15
C GLU A 61 4.80 -5.81 6.21
N GLN A 62 4.50 -7.10 6.08
CA GLN A 62 5.13 -7.97 5.07
C GLN A 62 4.93 -7.40 3.65
N MET A 63 3.71 -6.98 3.33
CA MET A 63 3.40 -6.43 2.01
C MET A 63 3.99 -5.02 1.81
N ARG A 64 4.26 -4.25 2.87
CA ARG A 64 5.01 -2.99 2.79
C ARG A 64 6.46 -3.24 2.38
N GLN A 65 7.10 -4.30 2.89
CA GLN A 65 8.46 -4.68 2.52
C GLN A 65 8.53 -5.15 1.06
N ASP A 66 7.52 -5.90 0.63
CA ASP A 66 7.40 -6.37 -0.75
C ASP A 66 6.99 -5.26 -1.75
N THR A 67 6.48 -4.13 -1.27
CA THR A 67 6.10 -2.98 -2.10
C THR A 67 7.20 -1.92 -2.01
N PRO A 68 8.16 -1.90 -2.97
CA PRO A 68 9.27 -0.96 -2.92
C PRO A 68 8.73 0.48 -2.81
N PRO A 69 9.36 1.35 -1.99
CA PRO A 69 9.06 2.76 -2.01
C PRO A 69 9.33 3.30 -3.43
N PRO A 70 8.52 4.22 -3.96
CA PRO A 70 8.65 4.67 -5.35
C PRO A 70 9.90 5.51 -5.65
N GLU A 71 10.88 5.57 -4.76
CA GLU A 71 12.15 6.28 -4.97
C GLU A 71 13.33 5.47 -4.43
N SER A 72 13.46 4.19 -4.77
CA SER A 72 14.78 3.58 -4.74
C SER A 72 15.51 4.02 -6.00
N HIS A 73 16.29 5.10 -5.90
CA HIS A 73 17.14 5.50 -6.99
C HIS A 73 18.27 4.46 -7.17
N PRO A 74 18.74 4.21 -8.41
CA PRO A 74 19.79 3.22 -8.68
C PRO A 74 21.09 3.45 -7.90
N TRP A 75 21.32 4.69 -7.43
CA TRP A 75 22.51 5.09 -6.68
C TRP A 75 22.36 4.98 -5.15
N ASP A 76 21.17 4.66 -4.63
CA ASP A 76 20.97 4.46 -3.18
C ASP A 76 21.70 3.22 -2.65
N ASN A 77 22.10 2.30 -3.55
CA ASN A 77 22.92 1.11 -3.25
C ASN A 77 24.41 1.27 -3.62
N VAL A 78 24.83 2.46 -4.05
CA VAL A 78 26.24 2.72 -4.39
C VAL A 78 26.95 3.25 -3.16
N SER A 79 27.83 2.44 -2.56
CA SER A 79 28.74 2.91 -1.51
C SER A 79 29.83 3.78 -2.14
N TRP A 80 29.76 5.09 -1.89
CA TRP A 80 30.75 6.08 -2.36
C TRP A 80 32.00 6.15 -1.49
N LEU A 81 32.09 5.32 -0.44
CA LEU A 81 33.28 5.19 0.39
C LEU A 81 34.13 4.02 -0.10
N ARG A 82 35.04 4.33 -1.02
CA ARG A 82 36.30 3.59 -1.23
C ARG A 82 37.46 4.51 -0.89
#